data_AF-A0A2W6W5Q9-F1
#
_entry.id   AF-A0A2W6W5Q9-F1
#
_cell.length_a   1.000
_cell.length_b   1.000
_cell.length_c   1.000
_cell.angle_alpha   90.00
_cell.angle_beta   90.00
_cell.angle_gamma   90.00
#
_symmetry.space_group_name_H-M   'P 1'
#
loop_
_entity.id
_entity.type
_entity.pdbx_description
1 polymer ?
#
loop_
_entity_poly.entity_id
_entity_poly.type
_entity_poly.pdbx_seq_one_letter_code
_entity_poly.pdbx_strand_id
1 'polypeptide(L)'
;MPDSPSAVSGVLRRPFNEQVAFFRGKLGNLVPTERWDDITRDQHDTGFMVAGAQKADLLMDLGAAVDRTIAEGKSLEAFRKDFRAIVDRRGWHGWTGEGTKGGEAWRTRTIYRTNASTSYAAGRYAQLVAGDFPLWVYKHGGSEEPRPVHLALDGICLPPDHPFWKIYYGPSDWGCTCYALGARSERAARRLGGDPDKQLPEGWDAIDPRTGTPAGVGKGWDYAPGESVAPIVMATAGKVRHWDYAIAKGFMAEIPEAMRDAFAASYRSLPSVADDARRYVERVLGESAGHVQPVWTLGLVGDRQAASIAAALDGPAPDTVTLYDFSVAPSDVRHIIRRHGSAASELARGQTAVTAEDFALLPSIINAPDRIEDAGRSDVGEPIVRYVKRIAGLNYVAVFAIRKGRRTLGLKTFYIVGK
;
A
#
# COMPACT_ATOMS: atom_id res chain seq x y z
N MET A 1 -23.48 16.45 -15.30
CA MET A 1 -23.27 15.08 -15.79
C MET A 1 -22.92 14.23 -14.58
N PRO A 2 -23.58 13.09 -14.35
CA PRO A 2 -23.31 12.27 -13.17
C PRO A 2 -21.89 11.70 -13.26
N ASP A 3 -21.21 11.71 -12.11
CA ASP A 3 -19.78 11.47 -11.94
C ASP A 3 -19.32 10.17 -12.62
N SER A 4 -18.30 10.30 -13.50
CA SER A 4 -17.57 9.17 -14.05
C SER A 4 -16.89 8.40 -12.90
N PRO A 5 -17.08 7.08 -12.75
CA PRO A 5 -16.32 6.26 -11.81
C PRO A 5 -14.89 5.96 -12.33
N SER A 6 -14.27 6.90 -13.05
CA SER A 6 -12.92 6.77 -13.62
C SER A 6 -11.93 7.63 -12.84
N ALA A 7 -11.05 6.93 -12.12
CA ALA A 7 -9.63 7.21 -11.96
C ALA A 7 -9.21 8.68 -11.75
N VAL A 8 -9.31 9.17 -10.50
CA VAL A 8 -8.24 9.85 -9.75
C VAL A 8 -8.78 10.51 -8.46
N SER A 9 -10.08 10.81 -8.31
CA SER A 9 -10.59 11.38 -7.04
C SER A 9 -11.57 10.49 -6.25
N GLY A 10 -12.50 9.80 -6.92
CA GLY A 10 -13.51 8.96 -6.26
C GLY A 10 -13.06 7.54 -5.95
N VAL A 11 -12.20 6.97 -6.79
CA VAL A 11 -11.72 5.58 -6.71
C VAL A 11 -10.48 5.43 -5.82
N LEU A 12 -9.74 6.51 -5.57
CA LEU A 12 -8.60 6.52 -4.62
C LEU A 12 -9.02 6.41 -3.14
N ARG A 13 -10.33 6.40 -2.83
CA ARG A 13 -10.79 6.41 -1.43
C ARG A 13 -11.10 5.04 -0.83
N ARG A 14 -11.16 3.96 -1.63
CA ARG A 14 -11.32 2.59 -1.12
C ARG A 14 -10.60 1.59 -2.03
N PRO A 15 -9.35 1.21 -1.72
CA PRO A 15 -8.74 0.08 -2.40
C PRO A 15 -9.60 -1.16 -2.23
N PHE A 16 -9.65 -1.99 -3.26
CA PHE A 16 -10.29 -3.30 -3.21
C PHE A 16 -9.22 -4.38 -3.10
N ASN A 17 -9.59 -5.53 -2.54
CA ASN A 17 -8.64 -6.55 -2.11
C ASN A 17 -7.74 -7.05 -3.25
N GLU A 18 -8.27 -7.16 -4.46
CA GLU A 18 -7.58 -7.63 -5.65
C GLU A 18 -6.48 -6.66 -6.09
N GLN A 19 -6.71 -5.33 -6.01
CA GLN A 19 -5.67 -4.34 -6.31
C GLN A 19 -4.50 -4.45 -5.31
N VAL A 20 -4.81 -4.57 -4.01
CA VAL A 20 -3.78 -4.68 -2.98
C VAL A 20 -3.05 -6.03 -3.09
N ALA A 21 -3.78 -7.11 -3.35
CA ALA A 21 -3.21 -8.44 -3.56
C ALA A 21 -2.24 -8.46 -4.75
N PHE A 22 -2.61 -7.85 -5.88
CA PHE A 22 -1.71 -7.71 -7.02
C PHE A 22 -0.46 -6.91 -6.67
N PHE A 23 -0.61 -5.70 -6.09
CA PHE A 23 0.55 -4.86 -5.81
C PHE A 23 1.51 -5.53 -4.83
N ARG A 24 0.97 -6.07 -3.73
CA ARG A 24 1.79 -6.78 -2.76
C ARG A 24 2.44 -8.00 -3.39
N GLY A 25 1.73 -8.74 -4.26
CA GLY A 25 2.24 -9.79 -5.15
C GLY A 25 3.67 -9.55 -5.65
N LYS A 26 3.90 -8.32 -6.11
CA LYS A 26 5.16 -7.88 -6.71
C LYS A 26 6.29 -7.65 -5.71
N LEU A 27 5.97 -7.39 -4.45
CA LEU A 27 6.96 -7.10 -3.40
C LEU A 27 7.81 -8.33 -3.04
N GLY A 28 7.36 -9.55 -3.41
CA GLY A 28 8.14 -10.78 -3.33
C GLY A 28 9.26 -10.90 -4.38
N ASN A 29 9.29 -10.02 -5.37
CA ASN A 29 10.29 -9.99 -6.44
C ASN A 29 10.72 -8.55 -6.74
N LEU A 30 11.77 -8.09 -6.04
CA LEU A 30 12.33 -6.76 -6.26
C LEU A 30 13.32 -6.81 -7.42
N VAL A 31 13.01 -6.13 -8.52
CA VAL A 31 13.79 -6.18 -9.75
C VAL A 31 14.63 -4.90 -9.90
N PRO A 32 15.96 -4.98 -9.79
CA PRO A 32 16.85 -3.85 -10.00
C PRO A 32 16.90 -3.50 -11.49
N THR A 33 16.69 -2.23 -11.81
CA THR A 33 16.62 -1.73 -13.20
C THR A 33 17.25 -0.35 -13.30
N GLU A 34 17.96 -0.07 -14.39
CA GLU A 34 18.47 1.25 -14.72
C GLU A 34 17.40 2.07 -15.43
N ARG A 35 16.67 1.43 -16.36
CA ARG A 35 15.65 2.05 -17.18
C ARG A 35 14.30 1.40 -16.92
N TRP A 36 13.24 2.12 -17.30
CA TRP A 36 11.88 1.59 -17.16
C TRP A 36 11.60 0.45 -18.14
N ASP A 37 12.34 0.37 -19.24
CA ASP A 37 12.19 -0.64 -20.30
C ASP A 37 13.18 -1.82 -20.18
N ASP A 38 13.85 -1.97 -19.03
CA ASP A 38 14.73 -3.12 -18.73
C ASP A 38 13.95 -4.43 -18.48
N ILE A 39 12.70 -4.30 -18.04
CA ILE A 39 11.72 -5.38 -18.04
C ILE A 39 10.51 -4.95 -18.86
N THR A 40 9.75 -5.90 -19.37
CA THR A 40 8.66 -5.64 -20.30
C THR A 40 7.44 -6.49 -19.99
N ARG A 41 6.26 -5.97 -20.36
CA ARG A 41 4.99 -6.72 -20.37
C ARG A 41 4.70 -7.46 -19.05
N ASP A 42 4.51 -8.77 -19.11
CA ASP A 42 4.14 -9.66 -18.00
C ASP A 42 5.19 -9.69 -16.86
N GLN A 43 6.44 -9.32 -17.12
CA GLN A 43 7.42 -9.13 -16.05
C GLN A 43 6.99 -8.03 -15.07
N HIS A 44 6.23 -7.02 -15.51
CA HIS A 44 5.65 -6.02 -14.64
C HIS A 44 4.51 -6.53 -13.76
N ASP A 45 3.93 -7.70 -14.04
CA ASP A 45 2.87 -8.30 -13.21
C ASP A 45 3.44 -8.99 -11.97
N THR A 46 4.70 -9.41 -12.04
CA THR A 46 5.34 -10.19 -10.97
C THR A 46 6.46 -9.44 -10.25
N GLY A 47 7.08 -8.43 -10.88
CA GLY A 47 8.23 -7.72 -10.30
C GLY A 47 7.93 -6.27 -9.90
N PHE A 48 8.35 -5.87 -8.69
CA PHE A 48 8.39 -4.45 -8.30
C PHE A 48 9.73 -3.82 -8.68
N MET A 49 9.68 -2.69 -9.38
CA MET A 49 10.86 -1.96 -9.82
C MET A 49 10.62 -0.45 -9.77
N VAL A 50 11.72 0.30 -9.66
CA VAL A 50 11.77 1.74 -9.88
C VAL A 50 13.03 2.03 -10.68
N ALA A 51 12.91 2.58 -11.89
CA ALA A 51 14.06 2.79 -12.79
C ALA A 51 15.18 3.61 -12.11
N GLY A 52 16.42 3.14 -12.14
CA GLY A 52 17.56 3.74 -11.46
C GLY A 52 17.70 3.36 -9.97
N ALA A 53 16.77 2.59 -9.41
CA ALA A 53 16.88 2.01 -8.06
C ALA A 53 17.40 0.57 -8.16
N GLN A 54 18.67 0.39 -7.80
CA GLN A 54 19.38 -0.89 -7.96
C GLN A 54 19.54 -1.68 -6.66
N LYS A 55 19.44 -1.01 -5.50
CA LYS A 55 19.63 -1.65 -4.20
C LYS A 55 18.32 -2.24 -3.68
N ALA A 56 18.36 -3.46 -3.16
CA ALA A 56 17.19 -4.16 -2.66
C ALA A 56 16.50 -3.44 -1.48
N ASP A 57 17.27 -2.82 -0.60
CA ASP A 57 16.76 -2.06 0.54
C ASP A 57 16.06 -0.75 0.13
N LEU A 58 16.58 -0.07 -0.90
CA LEU A 58 15.94 1.08 -1.54
C LEU A 58 14.63 0.66 -2.24
N LEU A 59 14.64 -0.44 -3.00
CA LEU A 59 13.44 -0.96 -3.65
C LEU A 59 12.38 -1.36 -2.63
N MET A 60 12.76 -2.00 -1.53
CA MET A 60 11.82 -2.36 -0.46
C MET A 60 11.20 -1.12 0.20
N ASP A 61 12.01 -0.09 0.49
CA ASP A 61 11.52 1.18 1.02
C ASP A 61 10.52 1.87 0.09
N LEU A 62 10.85 1.95 -1.20
CA LEU A 62 9.96 2.52 -2.23
C LEU A 62 8.69 1.68 -2.38
N GLY A 63 8.82 0.35 -2.36
CA GLY A 63 7.71 -0.59 -2.40
C GLY A 63 6.75 -0.39 -1.23
N ALA A 64 7.27 -0.22 -0.02
CA ALA A 64 6.47 0.09 1.17
C ALA A 64 5.73 1.44 1.02
N ALA A 65 6.39 2.49 0.53
CA ALA A 65 5.75 3.80 0.32
C ALA A 65 4.62 3.75 -0.72
N VAL A 66 4.79 2.98 -1.80
CA VAL A 66 3.76 2.75 -2.80
C VAL A 66 2.64 1.84 -2.27
N ASP A 67 2.96 0.82 -1.49
CA ASP A 67 1.94 -0.03 -0.83
C ASP A 67 1.00 0.82 0.01
N ARG A 68 1.53 1.77 0.80
CA ARG A 68 0.69 2.68 1.60
C ARG A 68 -0.25 3.51 0.76
N THR A 69 0.24 4.00 -0.38
CA THR A 69 -0.60 4.73 -1.34
C THR A 69 -1.79 3.88 -1.79
N ILE A 70 -1.54 2.62 -2.14
CA ILE A 70 -2.54 1.71 -2.68
C ILE A 70 -3.44 1.19 -1.56
N ALA A 71 -2.88 0.54 -0.55
CA ALA A 71 -3.60 -0.15 0.51
C ALA A 71 -4.29 0.78 1.52
N GLU A 72 -3.81 2.01 1.70
CA GLU A 72 -4.38 2.97 2.66
C GLU A 72 -4.91 4.25 1.99
N GLY A 73 -4.89 4.35 0.66
CA GLY A 73 -5.41 5.51 -0.07
C GLY A 73 -4.66 6.82 0.22
N LYS A 74 -3.33 6.77 0.42
CA LYS A 74 -2.53 7.97 0.73
C LYS A 74 -2.39 8.91 -0.47
N SER A 75 -2.29 10.20 -0.16
CA SER A 75 -2.14 11.26 -1.17
C SER A 75 -0.74 11.27 -1.79
N LEU A 76 -0.61 11.91 -2.95
CA LEU A 76 0.68 12.16 -3.59
C LEU A 76 1.63 12.95 -2.68
N GLU A 77 1.13 13.86 -1.84
CA GLU A 77 1.97 14.61 -0.90
C GLU A 77 2.53 13.73 0.22
N ALA A 78 1.74 12.77 0.73
CA ALA A 78 2.25 11.79 1.68
C ALA A 78 3.36 10.93 1.04
N PHE A 79 3.13 10.47 -0.19
CA PHE A 79 4.14 9.73 -0.95
C PHE A 79 5.41 10.57 -1.21
N ARG A 80 5.28 11.85 -1.56
CA ARG A 80 6.43 12.76 -1.74
C ARG A 80 7.24 12.94 -0.47
N LYS A 81 6.57 13.04 0.69
CA LYS A 81 7.25 13.11 1.99
C LYS A 81 8.07 11.85 2.24
N ASP A 82 7.47 10.69 2.02
CA ASP A 82 8.12 9.39 2.19
C ASP A 82 9.29 9.21 1.23
N PHE A 83 9.08 9.49 -0.06
CA PHE A 83 10.10 9.40 -1.09
C PHE A 83 11.35 10.21 -0.73
N ARG A 84 11.19 11.47 -0.30
CA ARG A 84 12.32 12.31 0.12
C ARG A 84 13.09 11.71 1.30
N ALA A 85 12.37 11.20 2.30
CA ALA A 85 13.01 10.57 3.45
C ALA A 85 13.73 9.26 3.10
N ILE A 86 13.22 8.50 2.12
CA ILE A 86 13.87 7.30 1.61
C ILE A 86 15.14 7.65 0.85
N VAL A 87 15.06 8.61 -0.08
CA VAL A 87 16.21 9.11 -0.87
C VAL A 87 17.34 9.54 0.05
N ASP A 88 17.03 10.36 1.05
CA ASP A 88 17.99 10.87 2.04
C ASP A 88 18.61 9.73 2.86
N ARG A 89 17.76 8.88 3.48
CA ARG A 89 18.22 7.76 4.31
C ARG A 89 19.09 6.74 3.56
N ARG A 90 18.79 6.50 2.28
CA ARG A 90 19.52 5.52 1.45
C ARG A 90 20.70 6.13 0.68
N GLY A 91 20.88 7.46 0.75
CA GLY A 91 21.88 8.18 -0.03
C GLY A 91 21.73 7.94 -1.54
N TRP A 92 20.49 7.95 -2.04
CA TRP A 92 20.22 7.66 -3.45
C TRP A 92 20.31 8.92 -4.31
N HIS A 93 21.36 9.01 -5.12
CA HIS A 93 21.65 10.14 -5.99
C HIS A 93 21.76 9.71 -7.47
N GLY A 94 21.80 10.68 -8.37
CA GLY A 94 21.92 10.50 -9.82
C GLY A 94 20.62 10.10 -10.51
N TRP A 95 19.47 10.18 -9.85
CA TRP A 95 18.19 9.76 -10.43
C TRP A 95 17.56 10.87 -11.29
N THR A 96 16.80 10.47 -12.30
CA THR A 96 16.23 11.40 -13.28
C THR A 96 15.29 12.42 -12.63
N GLY A 97 15.65 13.70 -12.74
CA GLY A 97 14.89 14.82 -12.19
C GLY A 97 15.37 15.33 -10.83
N GLU A 98 16.39 14.71 -10.23
CA GLU A 98 17.00 15.15 -8.98
C GLU A 98 17.48 16.61 -9.05
N GLY A 99 17.34 17.36 -7.96
CA GLY A 99 17.89 18.71 -7.84
C GLY A 99 17.03 19.81 -8.46
N THR A 100 15.90 19.48 -9.10
CA THR A 100 14.96 20.48 -9.65
C THR A 100 13.54 20.23 -9.15
N LYS A 101 12.85 21.28 -8.67
CA LYS A 101 11.46 21.15 -8.19
C LYS A 101 10.53 20.46 -9.21
N GLY A 102 10.69 20.79 -10.50
CA GLY A 102 9.91 20.19 -11.59
C GLY A 102 10.23 18.72 -11.81
N GLY A 103 11.52 18.35 -11.84
CA GLY A 103 11.96 16.97 -12.03
C GLY A 103 11.55 16.05 -10.88
N GLU A 104 11.73 16.48 -9.63
CA GLU A 104 11.30 15.71 -8.46
C GLU A 104 9.77 15.54 -8.42
N ALA A 105 9.03 16.60 -8.75
CA ALA A 105 7.57 16.57 -8.80
C ALA A 105 7.05 15.67 -9.92
N TRP A 106 7.72 15.61 -11.06
CA TRP A 106 7.44 14.67 -12.15
C TRP A 106 7.74 13.24 -11.71
N ARG A 107 8.95 12.98 -11.19
CA ARG A 107 9.42 11.64 -10.81
C ARG A 107 8.49 10.97 -9.80
N THR A 108 8.18 11.68 -8.73
CA THR A 108 7.29 11.18 -7.66
C THR A 108 5.87 10.91 -8.18
N ARG A 109 5.34 11.80 -9.03
CA ARG A 109 4.02 11.65 -9.64
C ARG A 109 3.97 10.44 -10.57
N THR A 110 5.02 10.22 -11.35
CA THR A 110 5.12 9.07 -12.26
C THR A 110 5.13 7.76 -11.48
N ILE A 111 5.99 7.62 -10.46
CA ILE A 111 6.04 6.40 -9.64
C ILE A 111 4.68 6.14 -8.97
N TYR A 112 4.10 7.17 -8.34
CA TYR A 112 2.81 7.09 -7.67
C TYR A 112 1.69 6.67 -8.62
N ARG A 113 1.51 7.41 -9.71
CA ARG A 113 0.38 7.23 -10.63
C ARG A 113 0.48 5.91 -11.37
N THR A 114 1.67 5.57 -11.89
CA THR A 114 1.86 4.35 -12.68
C THR A 114 1.60 3.11 -11.85
N ASN A 115 2.16 3.01 -10.63
CA ASN A 115 1.90 1.85 -9.78
C ASN A 115 0.42 1.80 -9.33
N ALA A 116 -0.18 2.93 -8.97
CA ALA A 116 -1.60 2.95 -8.59
C ALA A 116 -2.51 2.52 -9.75
N SER A 117 -2.29 3.02 -10.96
CA SER A 117 -3.14 2.73 -12.12
C SER A 117 -2.98 1.31 -12.65
N THR A 118 -1.74 0.79 -12.73
CA THR A 118 -1.52 -0.59 -13.20
C THR A 118 -2.02 -1.61 -12.20
N SER A 119 -1.83 -1.38 -10.89
CA SER A 119 -2.41 -2.26 -9.87
C SER A 119 -3.92 -2.22 -9.82
N TYR A 120 -4.52 -1.04 -10.06
CA TYR A 120 -5.96 -0.92 -10.20
C TYR A 120 -6.46 -1.74 -11.40
N ALA A 121 -5.86 -1.56 -12.57
CA ALA A 121 -6.21 -2.30 -13.79
C ALA A 121 -6.07 -3.82 -13.57
N ALA A 122 -4.97 -4.28 -12.98
CA ALA A 122 -4.75 -5.69 -12.67
C ALA A 122 -5.81 -6.29 -11.73
N GLY A 123 -6.17 -5.56 -10.66
CA GLY A 123 -7.25 -5.99 -9.78
C GLY A 123 -8.60 -6.06 -10.51
N ARG A 124 -8.89 -5.10 -11.39
CA ARG A 124 -10.11 -5.12 -12.21
C ARG A 124 -10.10 -6.24 -13.24
N TYR A 125 -8.94 -6.58 -13.80
CA TYR A 125 -8.77 -7.69 -14.74
C TYR A 125 -9.14 -9.00 -14.06
N ALA A 126 -8.59 -9.23 -12.86
CA ALA A 126 -8.91 -10.38 -12.03
C ALA A 126 -10.42 -10.49 -11.74
N GLN A 127 -11.09 -9.38 -11.41
CA GLN A 127 -12.54 -9.34 -11.19
C GLN A 127 -13.36 -9.59 -12.45
N LEU A 128 -12.92 -9.11 -13.62
CA LEU A 128 -13.60 -9.34 -14.89
C LEU A 128 -13.53 -10.81 -15.31
N VAL A 129 -12.35 -11.43 -15.18
CA VAL A 129 -12.13 -12.85 -15.47
C VAL A 129 -12.95 -13.72 -14.52
N ALA A 130 -12.83 -13.51 -13.20
CA ALA A 130 -13.60 -14.29 -12.22
C ALA A 130 -15.11 -14.03 -12.29
N GLY A 131 -15.49 -12.86 -12.79
CA GLY A 131 -16.89 -12.50 -13.03
C GLY A 131 -17.50 -13.21 -14.23
N ASP A 132 -16.71 -13.86 -15.10
CA ASP A 132 -17.18 -14.60 -16.28
C ASP A 132 -18.18 -13.79 -17.13
N PHE A 133 -17.83 -12.53 -17.42
CA PHE A 133 -18.67 -11.64 -18.21
C PHE A 133 -18.55 -11.98 -19.70
N PRO A 134 -19.65 -12.25 -20.43
CA PRO A 134 -19.60 -12.61 -21.84
C PRO A 134 -19.15 -11.47 -22.77
N LEU A 135 -19.25 -10.22 -22.33
CA LEU A 135 -18.84 -9.04 -23.08
C LEU A 135 -18.07 -8.09 -22.18
N TRP A 136 -16.99 -7.52 -22.71
CA TRP A 136 -16.25 -6.43 -22.08
C TRP A 136 -16.44 -5.15 -22.90
N VAL A 137 -16.50 -4.01 -22.21
CA VAL A 137 -16.68 -2.69 -22.81
C VAL A 137 -15.46 -1.83 -22.49
N TYR A 138 -14.81 -1.31 -23.52
CA TYR A 138 -13.69 -0.38 -23.39
C TYR A 138 -14.24 1.02 -23.14
N LYS A 139 -13.76 1.68 -22.09
CA LYS A 139 -14.11 3.05 -21.77
C LYS A 139 -12.88 3.93 -21.74
N HIS A 140 -12.97 5.05 -22.45
CA HIS A 140 -12.05 6.15 -22.30
C HIS A 140 -12.26 6.83 -20.94
N GLY A 141 -11.16 7.11 -20.23
CA GLY A 141 -11.21 7.80 -18.93
C GLY A 141 -11.44 9.31 -19.08
N GLY A 142 -11.53 10.04 -17.96
CA GLY A 142 -11.79 11.49 -17.98
C GLY A 142 -10.58 12.38 -18.26
N SER A 143 -9.73 12.04 -19.24
CA SER A 143 -8.53 12.84 -19.54
C SER A 143 -8.90 14.18 -20.18
N GLU A 144 -8.34 15.29 -19.69
CA GLU A 144 -8.55 16.63 -20.28
C GLU A 144 -8.02 16.72 -21.71
N GLU A 145 -6.87 16.08 -21.97
CA GLU A 145 -6.25 15.97 -23.29
C GLU A 145 -6.24 14.50 -23.73
N PRO A 146 -7.36 14.00 -24.28
CA PRO A 146 -7.48 12.60 -24.63
C PRO A 146 -6.68 12.27 -25.89
N ARG A 147 -6.07 11.08 -25.92
CA ARG A 147 -5.42 10.55 -27.13
C ARG A 147 -6.51 10.22 -28.16
N PRO A 148 -6.47 10.77 -29.39
CA PRO A 148 -7.52 10.55 -30.38
C PRO A 148 -7.78 9.07 -30.69
N VAL A 149 -6.71 8.25 -30.73
CA VAL A 149 -6.84 6.80 -30.94
C VAL A 149 -7.67 6.14 -29.84
N HIS A 150 -7.42 6.47 -28.57
CA HIS A 150 -8.18 5.88 -27.45
C HIS A 150 -9.62 6.40 -27.40
N LEU A 151 -9.85 7.65 -27.80
CA LEU A 151 -11.20 8.19 -27.92
C LEU A 151 -12.00 7.46 -29.01
N ALA A 152 -11.37 7.13 -30.14
CA ALA A 152 -11.98 6.34 -31.21
C ALA A 152 -12.36 4.92 -30.74
N LEU A 153 -11.60 4.35 -29.78
CA LEU A 153 -11.89 3.06 -29.17
C LEU A 153 -12.98 3.10 -28.09
N ASP A 154 -13.42 4.29 -27.63
CA ASP A 154 -14.44 4.38 -26.57
C ASP A 154 -15.74 3.67 -26.98
N GLY A 155 -16.24 2.80 -26.12
CA GLY A 155 -17.45 2.02 -26.35
C GLY A 155 -17.24 0.76 -27.19
N ILE A 156 -16.02 0.40 -27.61
CA ILE A 156 -15.74 -0.91 -28.19
C ILE A 156 -16.23 -2.00 -27.24
N CYS A 157 -17.06 -2.92 -27.76
CA CYS A 157 -17.68 -3.99 -27.00
C CYS A 157 -17.35 -5.34 -27.64
N LEU A 158 -16.54 -6.15 -26.96
CA LEU A 158 -15.99 -7.38 -27.52
C LEU A 158 -16.04 -8.52 -26.50
N PRO A 159 -16.08 -9.79 -26.95
CA PRO A 159 -15.86 -10.94 -26.08
C PRO A 159 -14.52 -10.86 -25.33
N PRO A 160 -14.39 -11.44 -24.12
CA PRO A 160 -13.16 -11.38 -23.30
C PRO A 160 -11.92 -11.99 -23.96
N ASP A 161 -12.08 -12.97 -24.84
CA ASP A 161 -11.00 -13.68 -25.53
C ASP A 161 -10.51 -12.96 -26.79
N HIS A 162 -11.16 -11.86 -27.17
CA HIS A 162 -10.75 -11.07 -28.34
C HIS A 162 -9.34 -10.48 -28.14
N PRO A 163 -8.43 -10.58 -29.13
CA PRO A 163 -7.02 -10.16 -29.00
C PRO A 163 -6.84 -8.67 -28.67
N PHE A 164 -7.85 -7.84 -28.95
CA PHE A 164 -7.92 -6.43 -28.54
C PHE A 164 -7.56 -6.23 -27.06
N TRP A 165 -8.07 -7.07 -26.16
CA TRP A 165 -7.85 -6.91 -24.73
C TRP A 165 -6.39 -7.12 -24.33
N LYS A 166 -5.65 -7.97 -25.04
CA LYS A 166 -4.22 -8.16 -24.74
C LYS A 166 -3.39 -6.91 -24.96
N ILE A 167 -3.87 -5.97 -25.79
CA ILE A 167 -3.12 -4.78 -26.20
C ILE A 167 -3.72 -3.52 -25.57
N TYR A 168 -5.04 -3.40 -25.60
CA TYR A 168 -5.77 -2.19 -25.25
C TYR A 168 -6.58 -2.31 -23.96
N TYR A 169 -6.46 -3.38 -23.16
CA TYR A 169 -7.15 -3.44 -21.86
C TYR A 169 -6.85 -2.23 -20.96
N GLY A 170 -5.60 -1.76 -21.04
CA GLY A 170 -5.16 -0.52 -20.43
C GLY A 170 -4.64 -0.69 -18.99
N PRO A 171 -3.87 0.29 -18.48
CA PRO A 171 -3.35 1.47 -19.18
C PRO A 171 -2.41 1.12 -20.35
N SER A 172 -2.53 1.85 -21.48
CA SER A 172 -1.76 1.58 -22.71
C SER A 172 -0.61 2.56 -22.94
N ASP A 173 -0.38 3.52 -22.04
CA ASP A 173 0.81 4.38 -22.00
C ASP A 173 0.84 5.15 -20.66
N TRP A 174 1.92 5.89 -20.42
CA TRP A 174 2.07 6.81 -19.30
C TRP A 174 0.86 7.75 -19.19
N GLY A 175 0.21 7.71 -18.03
CA GLY A 175 -0.94 8.58 -17.72
C GLY A 175 -2.26 8.18 -18.37
N CYS A 176 -2.35 7.04 -19.06
CA CYS A 176 -3.63 6.53 -19.57
C CYS A 176 -4.61 6.26 -18.41
N THR A 177 -5.89 6.63 -18.62
CA THR A 177 -6.99 6.44 -17.65
C THR A 177 -8.13 5.58 -18.22
N CYS A 178 -7.93 4.99 -19.39
CA CYS A 178 -8.89 4.06 -19.98
C CYS A 178 -9.01 2.78 -19.15
N TYR A 179 -10.17 2.13 -19.22
CA TYR A 179 -10.51 0.97 -18.40
C TYR A 179 -11.55 0.09 -19.10
N ALA A 180 -11.72 -1.14 -18.60
CA ALA A 180 -12.73 -2.08 -19.10
C ALA A 180 -13.85 -2.33 -18.08
N LEU A 181 -15.06 -2.58 -18.57
CA LEU A 181 -16.24 -2.95 -17.79
C LEU A 181 -16.83 -4.27 -18.29
N GLY A 182 -17.35 -5.10 -17.38
CA GLY A 182 -18.00 -6.37 -17.72
C GLY A 182 -19.50 -6.21 -17.91
N ALA A 183 -20.04 -6.82 -18.97
CA ALA A 183 -21.46 -6.80 -19.29
C ALA A 183 -22.01 -8.23 -19.46
N ARG A 184 -23.21 -8.47 -18.90
CA ARG A 184 -23.91 -9.78 -18.96
C ARG A 184 -24.77 -9.97 -20.21
N SER A 185 -24.94 -8.92 -21.01
CA SER A 185 -25.74 -8.92 -22.24
C SER A 185 -25.40 -7.66 -23.03
N GLU A 186 -25.71 -7.64 -24.32
CA GLU A 186 -25.60 -6.44 -25.16
C GLU A 186 -26.39 -5.26 -24.58
N ARG A 187 -27.61 -5.51 -24.08
CA ARG A 187 -28.41 -4.47 -23.42
C ARG A 187 -27.70 -3.89 -22.19
N ALA A 188 -26.97 -4.71 -21.44
CA ALA A 188 -26.14 -4.23 -20.33
C ALA A 188 -24.91 -3.46 -20.83
N ALA A 189 -24.25 -3.93 -21.89
CA ALA A 189 -23.13 -3.24 -22.53
C ALA A 189 -23.54 -1.83 -22.99
N ARG A 190 -24.69 -1.69 -23.66
CA ARG A 190 -25.26 -0.39 -24.06
C ARG A 190 -25.50 0.56 -22.89
N ARG A 191 -25.99 0.05 -21.75
CA ARG A 191 -26.14 0.86 -20.52
C ARG A 191 -24.81 1.33 -19.93
N LEU A 192 -23.74 0.57 -20.15
CA LEU A 192 -22.38 0.92 -19.72
C LEU A 192 -21.66 1.82 -20.76
N GLY A 193 -22.35 2.22 -21.84
CA GLY A 193 -21.79 3.05 -22.90
C GLY A 193 -20.92 2.28 -23.90
N GLY A 194 -21.16 0.98 -24.03
CA GLY A 194 -20.61 0.14 -25.09
C GLY A 194 -21.57 0.00 -26.28
N ASP A 195 -21.03 -0.22 -27.46
CA ASP A 195 -21.79 -0.45 -28.68
C ASP A 195 -21.38 -1.80 -29.30
N PRO A 196 -22.22 -2.84 -29.17
CA PRO A 196 -21.97 -4.17 -29.76
C PRO A 196 -21.79 -4.16 -31.29
N ASP A 197 -22.31 -3.14 -31.98
CA ASP A 197 -22.23 -3.05 -33.45
C ASP A 197 -20.97 -2.31 -33.91
N LYS A 198 -20.27 -1.62 -32.99
CA LYS A 198 -19.10 -0.82 -33.28
C LYS A 198 -17.91 -1.70 -33.65
N GLN A 199 -17.42 -1.52 -34.87
CA GLN A 199 -16.24 -2.20 -35.37
C GLN A 199 -14.96 -1.52 -34.86
N LEU A 200 -13.91 -2.32 -34.71
CA LEU A 200 -12.57 -1.79 -34.48
C LEU A 200 -12.12 -0.96 -35.70
N PRO A 201 -11.38 0.14 -35.48
CA PRO A 201 -10.78 0.88 -36.59
C PRO A 201 -9.89 -0.03 -37.45
N GLU A 202 -9.84 0.25 -38.75
CA GLU A 202 -8.93 -0.46 -39.66
C GLU A 202 -7.47 -0.30 -39.20
N GLY A 203 -6.72 -1.40 -39.17
CA GLY A 203 -5.32 -1.40 -38.73
C GLY A 203 -5.12 -1.13 -37.23
N TRP A 204 -6.13 -1.35 -36.38
CA TRP A 204 -6.04 -1.14 -34.93
C TRP A 204 -4.88 -1.92 -34.25
N ASP A 205 -4.45 -3.03 -34.84
CA ASP A 205 -3.35 -3.89 -34.40
C ASP A 205 -2.06 -3.72 -35.23
N ALA A 206 -2.06 -2.82 -36.22
CA ALA A 206 -0.90 -2.56 -37.05
C ALA A 206 0.22 -1.93 -36.22
N ILE A 207 1.42 -2.53 -36.28
CA ILE A 207 2.59 -2.07 -35.54
C ILE A 207 3.17 -0.82 -36.19
N ASP A 208 3.28 0.27 -35.43
CA ASP A 208 4.06 1.45 -35.81
C ASP A 208 5.56 1.08 -35.72
N PRO A 209 6.33 1.10 -36.85
CA PRO A 209 7.75 0.77 -36.84
C PRO A 209 8.58 1.66 -35.90
N ARG A 210 8.09 2.85 -35.58
CA ARG A 210 8.78 3.84 -34.75
C ARG A 210 8.67 3.53 -33.25
N THR A 211 7.55 2.95 -32.82
CA THR A 211 7.30 2.60 -31.41
C THR A 211 7.45 1.10 -31.14
N GLY A 212 7.34 0.27 -32.18
CA GLY A 212 7.31 -1.19 -32.07
C GLY A 212 6.00 -1.72 -31.49
N THR A 213 4.95 -0.89 -31.45
CA THR A 213 3.64 -1.19 -30.84
C THR A 213 2.51 -0.67 -31.72
N PRO A 214 1.26 -1.13 -31.52
CA PRO A 214 0.10 -0.56 -32.20
C PRO A 214 -0.11 0.93 -31.92
N ALA A 215 -0.79 1.62 -32.84
CA ALA A 215 -1.04 3.04 -32.74
C ALA A 215 -1.72 3.42 -31.41
N GLY A 216 -1.20 4.45 -30.74
CA GLY A 216 -1.73 4.89 -29.45
C GLY A 216 -1.31 4.04 -28.25
N VAL A 217 -0.50 2.99 -28.44
CA VAL A 217 0.11 2.19 -27.36
C VAL A 217 1.58 2.58 -27.22
N GLY A 218 2.00 2.93 -26.00
CA GLY A 218 3.40 3.22 -25.71
C GLY A 218 4.28 1.97 -25.79
N LYS A 219 5.57 2.13 -26.11
CA LYS A 219 6.54 1.03 -26.08
C LYS A 219 6.46 0.29 -24.72
N GLY A 220 6.31 -1.03 -24.71
CA GLY A 220 6.25 -1.84 -23.49
C GLY A 220 4.91 -1.80 -22.73
N TRP A 221 3.91 -1.08 -23.24
CA TRP A 221 2.55 -1.01 -22.69
C TRP A 221 1.54 -1.86 -23.47
N ASP A 222 2.02 -2.65 -24.43
CA ASP A 222 1.26 -3.59 -25.25
C ASP A 222 0.99 -4.91 -24.50
N TYR A 223 0.42 -4.78 -23.30
CA TYR A 223 -0.01 -5.91 -22.46
C TYR A 223 -1.21 -5.51 -21.59
N ALA A 224 -1.95 -6.51 -21.08
CA ALA A 224 -2.99 -6.30 -20.08
C ALA A 224 -2.40 -6.49 -18.67
N PRO A 225 -2.32 -5.43 -17.84
CA PRO A 225 -1.79 -5.58 -16.48
C PRO A 225 -2.60 -6.59 -15.67
N GLY A 226 -1.89 -7.50 -15.00
CA GLY A 226 -2.46 -8.55 -14.17
C GLY A 226 -2.96 -9.78 -14.93
N GLU A 227 -2.90 -9.82 -16.26
CA GLU A 227 -3.36 -10.96 -17.05
C GLU A 227 -2.69 -12.26 -16.63
N SER A 228 -1.36 -12.24 -16.48
CA SER A 228 -0.56 -13.42 -16.17
C SER A 228 -0.75 -13.96 -14.74
N VAL A 229 -1.33 -13.15 -13.85
CA VAL A 229 -1.47 -13.47 -12.41
C VAL A 229 -2.91 -13.42 -11.90
N ALA A 230 -3.90 -13.23 -12.79
CA ALA A 230 -5.30 -13.04 -12.41
C ALA A 230 -5.87 -14.12 -11.47
N PRO A 231 -5.63 -15.44 -11.69
CA PRO A 231 -6.10 -16.47 -10.76
C PRO A 231 -5.47 -16.37 -9.36
N ILE A 232 -4.17 -16.04 -9.29
CA ILE A 232 -3.43 -15.87 -8.04
C ILE A 232 -3.97 -14.65 -7.28
N VAL A 233 -4.19 -13.54 -7.98
CA VAL A 233 -4.78 -12.31 -7.40
C VAL A 233 -6.14 -12.61 -6.79
N MET A 234 -7.02 -13.33 -7.49
CA MET A 234 -8.34 -13.71 -6.97
C MET A 234 -8.27 -14.65 -5.78
N ALA A 235 -7.43 -15.68 -5.84
CA ALA A 235 -7.26 -16.63 -4.74
C ALA A 235 -6.76 -15.91 -3.47
N THR A 236 -5.79 -15.01 -3.63
CA THR A 236 -5.23 -14.22 -2.54
C THR A 236 -6.23 -13.23 -1.97
N ALA A 237 -6.97 -12.51 -2.81
CA ALA A 237 -8.03 -11.61 -2.38
C ALA A 237 -9.19 -12.32 -1.66
N GLY A 238 -9.46 -13.59 -1.99
CA GLY A 238 -10.48 -14.41 -1.35
C GLY A 238 -10.20 -14.77 0.11
N LYS A 239 -8.91 -14.90 0.50
CA LYS A 239 -8.45 -15.22 1.86
C LYS A 239 -8.67 -14.07 2.88
N VAL A 240 -9.27 -12.95 2.45
CA VAL A 240 -9.21 -11.62 3.12
C VAL A 240 -10.57 -11.17 3.69
N ARG A 241 -11.63 -11.99 3.63
CA ARG A 241 -13.02 -11.54 3.90
C ARG A 241 -13.38 -11.21 5.35
N HIS A 242 -12.45 -11.18 6.31
CA HIS A 242 -12.75 -10.84 7.71
C HIS A 242 -11.81 -9.73 8.19
N TRP A 243 -12.37 -8.52 8.35
CA TRP A 243 -11.76 -7.26 8.80
C TRP A 243 -10.89 -6.54 7.76
N ASP A 244 -11.08 -5.22 7.62
CA ASP A 244 -10.32 -4.32 6.74
C ASP A 244 -8.80 -4.32 6.99
N TYR A 245 -8.34 -4.94 8.09
CA TYR A 245 -6.93 -5.09 8.45
C TYR A 245 -6.32 -6.44 8.03
N ALA A 246 -7.10 -7.39 7.50
CA ALA A 246 -6.63 -8.72 7.07
C ALA A 246 -6.00 -8.75 5.66
N ILE A 247 -6.00 -7.62 4.96
CA ILE A 247 -5.46 -7.49 3.59
C ILE A 247 -3.97 -7.87 3.52
N ALA A 248 -3.23 -7.81 4.63
CA ALA A 248 -1.78 -8.04 4.67
C ALA A 248 -1.37 -9.50 4.89
N LYS A 249 -2.14 -10.32 5.61
CA LYS A 249 -1.55 -11.52 6.24
C LYS A 249 -1.39 -12.71 5.30
N GLY A 250 -2.39 -12.99 4.47
CA GLY A 250 -2.37 -14.14 3.56
C GLY A 250 -1.29 -14.04 2.50
N PHE A 251 -1.09 -12.86 1.93
CA PHE A 251 -0.04 -12.63 0.95
C PHE A 251 1.34 -12.57 1.61
N MET A 252 1.49 -11.81 2.71
CA MET A 252 2.80 -11.67 3.34
C MET A 252 3.33 -13.04 3.78
N ALA A 253 2.45 -13.98 4.20
CA ALA A 253 2.84 -15.36 4.51
C ALA A 253 3.57 -16.09 3.38
N GLU A 254 3.30 -15.75 2.12
CA GLU A 254 3.91 -16.36 0.93
C GLU A 254 5.20 -15.62 0.47
N ILE A 255 5.47 -14.41 0.99
CA ILE A 255 6.74 -13.68 0.76
C ILE A 255 7.85 -14.31 1.61
N PRO A 256 9.10 -14.44 1.10
CA PRO A 256 10.25 -14.84 1.91
C PRO A 256 10.41 -14.03 3.21
N GLU A 257 10.75 -14.70 4.32
CA GLU A 257 10.87 -14.11 5.66
C GLU A 257 11.71 -12.82 5.69
N ALA A 258 12.89 -12.85 5.05
CA ALA A 258 13.78 -11.69 5.00
C ALA A 258 13.12 -10.46 4.33
N MET A 259 12.28 -10.69 3.31
CA MET A 259 11.58 -9.64 2.58
C MET A 259 10.36 -9.14 3.35
N ARG A 260 9.62 -10.03 4.02
CA ARG A 260 8.57 -9.62 4.98
C ARG A 260 9.12 -8.70 6.07
N ASP A 261 10.24 -9.09 6.67
CA ASP A 261 10.91 -8.32 7.71
C ASP A 261 11.34 -6.95 7.20
N ALA A 262 12.00 -6.93 6.05
CA ALA A 262 12.43 -5.70 5.40
C ALA A 262 11.23 -4.80 5.09
N PHE A 263 10.12 -5.35 4.60
CA PHE A 263 8.89 -4.60 4.35
C PHE A 263 8.29 -4.00 5.63
N ALA A 264 8.15 -4.81 6.69
CA ALA A 264 7.59 -4.34 7.96
C ALA A 264 8.43 -3.21 8.58
N ALA A 265 9.75 -3.32 8.51
CA ALA A 265 10.67 -2.26 8.94
C ALA A 265 10.58 -1.03 8.03
N SER A 266 10.53 -1.22 6.72
CA SER A 266 10.43 -0.14 5.73
C SER A 266 9.15 0.66 5.93
N TYR A 267 8.01 -0.01 6.08
CA TYR A 267 6.70 0.58 6.37
C TYR A 267 6.78 1.52 7.58
N ARG A 268 7.26 1.03 8.73
CA ARG A 268 7.36 1.84 9.95
C ARG A 268 8.43 2.93 9.91
N SER A 269 9.34 2.90 8.92
CA SER A 269 10.35 3.94 8.72
C SER A 269 9.84 5.11 7.86
N LEU A 270 8.60 5.04 7.36
CA LEU A 270 7.98 6.09 6.57
C LEU A 270 7.49 7.24 7.48
N PRO A 271 7.90 8.49 7.23
CA PRO A 271 7.40 9.65 7.98
C PRO A 271 5.89 9.79 7.94
N SER A 272 5.24 9.35 6.87
CA SER A 272 3.78 9.36 6.79
C SER A 272 3.12 8.39 7.80
N VAL A 273 3.79 7.32 8.23
CA VAL A 273 3.26 6.40 9.27
C VAL A 273 3.30 7.10 10.62
N ALA A 274 4.39 7.81 10.92
CA ALA A 274 4.51 8.63 12.11
C ALA A 274 3.45 9.75 12.15
N ASP A 275 3.24 10.45 11.02
CA ASP A 275 2.18 11.47 10.91
C ASP A 275 0.78 10.88 11.18
N ASP A 276 0.49 9.70 10.63
CA ASP A 276 -0.80 9.06 10.83
C ASP A 276 -1.00 8.61 12.28
N ALA A 277 0.07 8.20 12.98
CA ALA A 277 0.05 7.89 14.41
C ALA A 277 -0.47 9.07 15.22
N ARG A 278 0.20 10.22 15.05
CA ARG A 278 -0.14 11.47 15.72
C ARG A 278 -1.55 11.91 15.38
N ARG A 279 -1.88 11.99 14.09
CA ARG A 279 -3.21 12.41 13.61
C ARG A 279 -4.34 11.50 14.09
N TYR A 280 -4.07 10.21 14.22
CA TYR A 280 -5.04 9.27 14.78
C TYR A 280 -5.32 9.61 16.24
N VAL A 281 -4.29 9.89 17.04
CA VAL A 281 -4.46 10.32 18.44
C VAL A 281 -5.21 11.65 18.54
N GLU A 282 -4.83 12.66 17.75
CA GLU A 282 -5.53 13.95 17.69
C GLU A 282 -7.04 13.76 17.42
N ARG A 283 -7.39 12.88 16.47
CA ARG A 283 -8.81 12.56 16.19
C ARG A 283 -9.49 11.84 17.36
N VAL A 284 -8.82 10.90 18.03
CA VAL A 284 -9.37 10.19 19.20
C VAL A 284 -9.66 11.15 20.36
N LEU A 285 -8.81 12.17 20.53
CA LEU A 285 -8.94 13.21 21.55
C LEU A 285 -9.91 14.33 21.17
N GLY A 286 -10.38 14.35 19.92
CA GLY A 286 -11.27 15.40 19.41
C GLY A 286 -10.54 16.70 19.05
N GLU A 287 -9.20 16.68 18.98
CA GLU A 287 -8.34 17.80 18.62
C GLU A 287 -8.32 18.05 17.10
N SER A 288 -8.74 17.05 16.31
CA SER A 288 -8.91 17.16 14.85
C SER A 288 -10.22 16.51 14.41
N ALA A 289 -10.85 17.10 13.39
CA ALA A 289 -12.01 16.51 12.73
C ALA A 289 -11.63 15.21 11.97
N GLY A 290 -12.58 14.29 11.84
CA GLY A 290 -12.46 13.09 11.00
C GLY A 290 -13.03 11.82 11.63
N HIS A 291 -13.17 10.79 10.82
CA HIS A 291 -13.59 9.47 11.30
C HIS A 291 -12.48 8.83 12.16
N VAL A 292 -12.85 8.38 13.36
CA VAL A 292 -11.98 7.57 14.22
C VAL A 292 -12.23 6.10 13.87
N GLN A 293 -11.29 5.50 13.16
CA GLN A 293 -11.30 4.07 12.90
C GLN A 293 -11.21 3.26 14.22
N PRO A 294 -11.83 2.06 14.30
CA PRO A 294 -11.88 1.29 15.54
C PRO A 294 -10.52 0.91 16.13
N VAL A 295 -9.52 0.71 15.27
CA VAL A 295 -8.15 0.36 15.63
C VAL A 295 -7.23 0.93 14.55
N TRP A 296 -6.07 1.49 14.92
CA TRP A 296 -5.02 1.84 13.96
C TRP A 296 -3.90 0.79 13.99
N THR A 297 -3.39 0.38 12.83
CA THR A 297 -2.25 -0.55 12.72
C THR A 297 -0.94 0.22 12.51
N LEU A 298 0.11 -0.29 13.15
CA LEU A 298 1.51 0.12 13.01
C LEU A 298 2.30 -0.88 12.14
N GLY A 299 1.61 -1.77 11.43
CA GLY A 299 2.20 -2.78 10.55
C GLY A 299 2.54 -4.11 11.23
N LEU A 300 2.84 -5.10 10.40
CA LEU A 300 3.00 -6.50 10.78
C LEU A 300 4.26 -6.79 11.60
N VAL A 301 4.15 -7.67 12.59
CA VAL A 301 5.31 -8.29 13.24
C VAL A 301 5.99 -9.21 12.23
N GLY A 302 7.25 -8.89 11.93
CA GLY A 302 8.12 -9.73 11.13
C GLY A 302 8.63 -10.95 11.90
N ASP A 303 9.24 -11.90 11.20
CA ASP A 303 9.78 -13.14 11.73
C ASP A 303 10.92 -12.89 12.74
N ARG A 304 11.91 -12.06 12.42
CA ARG A 304 12.98 -11.71 13.39
C ARG A 304 12.45 -10.96 14.60
N GLN A 305 11.45 -10.11 14.39
CA GLN A 305 10.83 -9.36 15.47
C GLN A 305 10.01 -10.28 16.39
N ALA A 306 9.29 -11.25 15.82
CA ALA A 306 8.58 -12.29 16.57
C ALA A 306 9.54 -13.15 17.39
N ALA A 307 10.69 -13.55 16.81
CA ALA A 307 11.74 -14.27 17.54
C ALA A 307 12.30 -13.44 18.70
N SER A 308 12.51 -12.13 18.49
CA SER A 308 12.98 -11.22 19.56
C SER A 308 11.96 -11.05 20.68
N ILE A 309 10.67 -11.00 20.36
CA ILE A 309 9.58 -10.98 21.35
C ILE A 309 9.56 -12.31 22.13
N ALA A 310 9.64 -13.44 21.44
CA ALA A 310 9.64 -14.76 22.07
C ALA A 310 10.82 -14.95 23.01
N ALA A 311 12.01 -14.48 22.62
CA ALA A 311 13.22 -14.55 23.45
C ALA A 311 13.16 -13.63 24.69
N ALA A 312 12.32 -12.59 24.67
CA ALA A 312 12.19 -11.64 25.77
C ALA A 312 11.14 -12.04 26.82
N LEU A 313 10.22 -12.97 26.50
CA LEU A 313 9.15 -13.40 27.40
C LEU A 313 9.58 -14.56 28.31
N ASP A 314 9.23 -14.48 29.59
CA ASP A 314 9.45 -15.57 30.54
C ASP A 314 8.26 -16.57 30.48
N GLY A 315 8.56 -17.87 30.35
CA GLY A 315 7.57 -18.95 30.31
C GLY A 315 7.24 -19.46 28.91
N PRO A 316 6.15 -20.24 28.72
CA PRO A 316 5.82 -20.79 27.41
C PRO A 316 5.48 -19.67 26.44
N ALA A 317 6.32 -19.50 25.41
CA ALA A 317 6.10 -18.54 24.36
C ALA A 317 4.70 -18.78 23.74
N PRO A 318 3.91 -17.72 23.48
CA PRO A 318 2.70 -17.88 22.68
C PRO A 318 3.06 -18.47 21.31
N ASP A 319 2.08 -19.08 20.62
CA ASP A 319 2.21 -19.39 19.19
C ASP A 319 2.84 -18.18 18.49
N THR A 320 3.75 -18.43 17.54
CA THR A 320 4.53 -17.36 16.92
C THR A 320 3.67 -16.14 16.57
N VAL A 321 4.09 -14.98 17.06
CA VAL A 321 3.41 -13.71 16.79
C VAL A 321 3.75 -13.16 15.40
N THR A 322 4.48 -13.91 14.58
CA THR A 322 4.67 -13.65 13.15
C THR A 322 3.32 -13.33 12.48
N LEU A 323 3.29 -12.28 11.67
CA LEU A 323 2.09 -11.77 10.99
C LEU A 323 0.98 -11.28 11.94
N TYR A 324 1.28 -11.02 13.21
CA TYR A 324 0.40 -10.19 14.06
C TYR A 324 0.56 -8.73 13.66
N ASP A 325 -0.37 -7.85 14.03
CA ASP A 325 -0.21 -6.40 13.84
C ASP A 325 0.07 -5.70 15.17
N PHE A 326 1.00 -4.75 15.16
CA PHE A 326 0.99 -3.72 16.21
C PHE A 326 -0.23 -2.84 16.03
N SER A 327 -0.96 -2.57 17.11
CA SER A 327 -2.25 -1.89 17.03
C SER A 327 -2.49 -0.92 18.17
N VAL A 328 -3.23 0.15 17.87
CA VAL A 328 -3.59 1.20 18.82
C VAL A 328 -5.09 1.45 18.76
N ALA A 329 -5.83 1.15 19.83
CA ALA A 329 -7.27 1.41 19.89
C ALA A 329 -7.59 2.77 20.55
N PRO A 330 -8.76 3.39 20.25
CA PRO A 330 -9.14 4.66 20.86
C PRO A 330 -9.23 4.60 22.39
N SER A 331 -9.64 3.46 22.95
CA SER A 331 -9.68 3.23 24.40
C SER A 331 -8.28 3.29 25.02
N ASP A 332 -7.28 2.75 24.33
CA ASP A 332 -5.90 2.68 24.81
C ASP A 332 -5.28 4.08 24.79
N VAL A 333 -5.52 4.86 23.72
CA VAL A 333 -5.11 6.28 23.63
C VAL A 333 -5.70 7.10 24.78
N ARG A 334 -7.02 7.04 25.00
CA ARG A 334 -7.67 7.79 26.09
C ARG A 334 -7.16 7.36 27.46
N HIS A 335 -6.88 6.07 27.64
CA HIS A 335 -6.28 5.56 28.87
C HIS A 335 -4.90 6.18 29.11
N ILE A 336 -4.03 6.17 28.10
CA ILE A 336 -2.67 6.71 28.16
C ILE A 336 -2.71 8.20 28.48
N ILE A 337 -3.47 9.00 27.73
CA ILE A 337 -3.54 10.45 27.95
C ILE A 337 -4.12 10.78 29.34
N ARG A 338 -5.13 10.03 29.80
CA ARG A 338 -5.67 10.21 31.16
C ARG A 338 -4.64 9.87 32.25
N ARG A 339 -3.75 8.89 32.03
CA ARG A 339 -2.77 8.43 33.03
C ARG A 339 -1.46 9.19 33.01
N HIS A 340 -1.01 9.59 31.82
CA HIS A 340 0.33 10.09 31.52
C HIS A 340 0.32 11.43 30.76
N GLY A 341 -0.83 12.05 30.47
CA GLY A 341 -0.90 13.32 29.74
C GLY A 341 -0.83 14.58 30.60
N SER A 342 -0.83 14.46 31.94
CA SER A 342 -0.79 15.60 32.86
C SER A 342 0.65 15.94 33.23
N ALA A 343 1.14 17.11 32.79
CA ALA A 343 2.48 17.58 33.10
C ALA A 343 2.75 17.66 34.61
N ALA A 344 1.77 18.14 35.39
CA ALA A 344 1.90 18.24 36.84
C ALA A 344 2.01 16.86 37.52
N SER A 345 1.19 15.90 37.07
CA SER A 345 1.19 14.54 37.63
C SER A 345 2.44 13.76 37.27
N GLU A 346 2.95 13.92 36.06
CA GLU A 346 4.15 13.22 35.58
C GLU A 346 5.41 13.84 36.17
N LEU A 347 5.50 15.18 36.29
CA LEU A 347 6.63 15.85 36.94
C LEU A 347 6.83 15.36 38.37
N ALA A 348 5.75 15.17 39.14
CA ALA A 348 5.79 14.63 40.48
C ALA A 348 6.33 13.18 40.55
N ARG A 349 6.35 12.45 39.43
CA ARG A 349 6.86 11.09 39.28
C ARG A 349 8.24 11.03 38.61
N GLY A 350 8.85 12.18 38.29
CA GLY A 350 10.09 12.24 37.49
C GLY A 350 9.88 11.84 36.02
N GLN A 351 8.67 11.96 35.51
CA GLN A 351 8.25 11.56 34.16
C GLN A 351 7.88 12.77 33.32
N THR A 352 7.78 12.56 32.00
CA THR A 352 7.33 13.57 31.04
C THR A 352 5.92 13.24 30.57
N ALA A 353 5.07 14.26 30.46
CA ALA A 353 3.72 14.08 29.96
C ALA A 353 3.72 13.64 28.49
N VAL A 354 2.91 12.63 28.19
CA VAL A 354 2.69 12.09 26.86
C VAL A 354 1.68 12.97 26.12
N THR A 355 2.04 13.34 24.90
CA THR A 355 1.22 14.11 23.96
C THR A 355 0.93 13.30 22.70
N ALA A 356 0.08 13.82 21.79
CA ALA A 356 -0.13 13.19 20.49
C ALA A 356 1.15 13.09 19.65
N GLU A 357 2.09 14.03 19.81
CA GLU A 357 3.38 14.04 19.10
C GLU A 357 4.22 12.82 19.48
N ASP A 358 4.21 12.41 20.75
CA ASP A 358 5.00 11.27 21.21
C ASP A 358 4.55 9.95 20.58
N PHE A 359 3.28 9.82 20.20
CA PHE A 359 2.79 8.63 19.46
C PHE A 359 3.40 8.52 18.06
N ALA A 360 3.88 9.62 17.47
CA ALA A 360 4.63 9.60 16.21
C ALA A 360 5.94 8.82 16.33
N LEU A 361 6.45 8.61 17.55
CA LEU A 361 7.68 7.86 17.80
C LEU A 361 7.44 6.33 17.88
N LEU A 362 6.20 5.87 18.08
CA LEU A 362 5.88 4.43 18.19
C LEU A 362 6.43 3.58 17.03
N PRO A 363 6.31 3.97 15.74
CA PRO A 363 6.92 3.21 14.65
C PRO A 363 8.43 3.00 14.84
N SER A 364 9.16 4.05 15.26
CA SER A 364 10.60 3.99 15.48
C SER A 364 11.00 3.20 16.73
N ILE A 365 10.16 3.22 17.78
CA ILE A 365 10.32 2.43 19.01
C ILE A 365 10.14 0.95 18.68
N ILE A 366 9.15 0.61 17.87
CA ILE A 366 8.88 -0.76 17.44
C ILE A 366 9.98 -1.28 16.51
N ASN A 367 10.44 -0.46 15.56
CA ASN A 367 11.44 -0.88 14.56
C ASN A 367 12.83 -1.14 15.13
N ALA A 368 13.26 -0.30 16.07
CA ALA A 368 14.60 -0.36 16.63
C ALA A 368 14.54 0.02 18.12
N PRO A 369 13.98 -0.85 18.98
CA PRO A 369 14.03 -0.67 20.42
C PRO A 369 15.47 -0.90 20.91
N ASP A 370 15.83 -0.24 22.01
CA ASP A 370 17.07 -0.56 22.72
C ASP A 370 16.90 -1.85 23.52
N ARG A 371 15.70 -2.10 24.05
CA ARG A 371 15.36 -3.31 24.82
C ARG A 371 13.94 -3.76 24.55
N ILE A 372 13.77 -5.09 24.55
CA ILE A 372 12.47 -5.78 24.60
C ILE A 372 12.50 -6.62 25.87
N GLU A 373 11.48 -6.49 26.71
CA GLU A 373 11.43 -7.09 28.04
C GLU A 373 10.06 -7.73 28.29
N ASP A 374 10.03 -8.81 29.07
CA ASP A 374 8.79 -9.29 29.67
C ASP A 374 8.21 -8.22 30.63
N ALA A 375 6.91 -8.00 30.55
CA ALA A 375 6.16 -7.14 31.43
C ALA A 375 5.00 -7.88 32.13
N GLY A 376 5.07 -9.20 32.19
CA GLY A 376 4.13 -10.07 32.88
C GLY A 376 2.86 -10.29 32.07
N ARG A 377 1.71 -10.26 32.76
CA ARG A 377 0.40 -10.54 32.18
C ARG A 377 -0.58 -9.42 32.51
N SER A 378 -1.53 -9.22 31.60
CA SER A 378 -2.65 -8.31 31.81
C SER A 378 -3.66 -8.89 32.81
N ASP A 379 -4.61 -8.06 33.25
CA ASP A 379 -5.72 -8.46 34.13
C ASP A 379 -6.57 -9.62 33.57
N VAL A 380 -6.54 -9.83 32.25
CA VAL A 380 -7.24 -10.92 31.55
C VAL A 380 -6.31 -12.06 31.12
N GLY A 381 -5.07 -12.09 31.65
CA GLY A 381 -4.11 -13.17 31.45
C GLY A 381 -3.30 -13.11 30.15
N GLU A 382 -3.53 -12.12 29.28
CA GLU A 382 -2.75 -11.93 28.05
C GLU A 382 -1.28 -11.60 28.38
N PRO A 383 -0.28 -12.25 27.75
CA PRO A 383 1.14 -11.88 27.90
C PRO A 383 1.40 -10.44 27.46
N ILE A 384 2.32 -9.76 28.15
CA ILE A 384 2.68 -8.37 27.88
C ILE A 384 4.17 -8.27 27.58
N VAL A 385 4.50 -7.57 26.50
CA VAL A 385 5.87 -7.23 26.13
C VAL A 385 6.09 -5.72 26.22
N ARG A 386 7.23 -5.31 26.76
CA ARG A 386 7.66 -3.91 26.88
C ARG A 386 8.77 -3.60 25.89
N TYR A 387 8.60 -2.51 25.14
CA TYR A 387 9.60 -1.93 24.25
C TYR A 387 10.13 -0.66 24.88
N VAL A 388 11.44 -0.54 24.98
CA VAL A 388 12.12 0.65 25.51
C VAL A 388 13.04 1.23 24.45
N LYS A 389 12.96 2.54 24.22
CA LYS A 389 13.89 3.27 23.35
C LYS A 389 14.26 4.61 23.95
N ARG A 390 15.55 4.93 23.93
CA ARG A 390 16.12 6.17 24.41
C ARG A 390 16.19 7.18 23.26
N ILE A 391 15.51 8.31 23.40
CA ILE A 391 15.47 9.39 22.40
C ILE A 391 15.70 10.70 23.13
N ALA A 392 16.67 11.49 22.65
CA ALA A 392 17.03 12.80 23.24
C ALA A 392 17.24 12.76 24.77
N GLY A 393 17.75 11.63 25.30
CA GLY A 393 18.03 11.45 26.72
C GLY A 393 16.87 10.92 27.58
N LEU A 394 15.67 10.82 27.02
CA LEU A 394 14.48 10.27 27.68
C LEU A 394 14.23 8.82 27.26
N ASN A 395 13.69 8.01 28.15
CA ASN A 395 13.29 6.64 27.83
C ASN A 395 11.79 6.62 27.50
N TYR A 396 11.48 6.29 26.25
CA TYR A 396 10.13 6.04 25.78
C TYR A 396 9.80 4.56 25.98
N VAL A 397 8.71 4.28 26.71
CA VAL A 397 8.33 2.92 27.09
C VAL A 397 6.95 2.61 26.54
N ALA A 398 6.88 1.73 25.53
CA ALA A 398 5.65 1.26 24.92
C ALA A 398 5.36 -0.19 25.34
N VAL A 399 4.18 -0.44 25.88
CA VAL A 399 3.81 -1.74 26.43
C VAL A 399 2.66 -2.33 25.61
N PHE A 400 2.85 -3.55 25.10
CA PHE A 400 1.89 -4.21 24.22
C PHE A 400 1.39 -5.52 24.83
N ALA A 401 0.08 -5.74 24.78
CA ALA A 401 -0.55 -7.02 25.11
C ALA A 401 -0.65 -7.91 23.86
N ILE A 402 -0.26 -9.18 23.98
CA ILE A 402 -0.34 -10.17 22.90
C ILE A 402 -1.75 -10.78 22.89
N ARG A 403 -2.57 -10.36 21.92
CA ARG A 403 -3.98 -10.74 21.80
C ARG A 403 -4.16 -11.83 20.76
N LYS A 404 -4.03 -13.11 21.16
CA LYS A 404 -4.09 -14.28 20.26
C LYS A 404 -5.34 -14.30 19.38
N GLY A 405 -6.52 -14.10 19.97
CA GLY A 405 -7.79 -14.13 19.24
C GLY A 405 -7.93 -13.05 18.16
N ARG A 406 -7.24 -11.90 18.33
CA ARG A 406 -7.22 -10.80 17.34
C ARG A 406 -5.99 -10.85 16.44
N ARG A 407 -4.99 -11.68 16.75
CA ARG A 407 -3.67 -11.70 16.11
C ARG A 407 -3.04 -10.30 16.07
N THR A 408 -2.97 -9.65 17.23
CA THR A 408 -2.42 -8.29 17.40
C THR A 408 -1.54 -8.17 18.64
N LEU A 409 -0.58 -7.26 18.59
CA LEU A 409 0.09 -6.66 19.74
C LEU A 409 -0.59 -5.31 20.00
N GLY A 410 -1.55 -5.28 20.93
CA GLY A 410 -2.32 -4.08 21.24
C GLY A 410 -1.61 -3.20 22.26
N LEU A 411 -1.39 -1.92 21.92
CA LEU A 411 -0.80 -0.94 22.84
C LEU A 411 -1.67 -0.85 24.09
N LYS A 412 -1.07 -1.10 25.25
CA LYS A 412 -1.77 -1.10 26.55
C LYS A 412 -1.46 0.16 27.34
N THR A 413 -0.20 0.57 27.35
CA THR A 413 0.23 1.85 27.92
C THR A 413 1.48 2.37 27.20
N PHE A 414 1.73 3.67 27.31
CA PHE A 414 2.87 4.37 26.75
C PHE A 414 3.22 5.54 27.67
N TYR A 415 4.48 5.63 28.10
CA TYR A 415 4.93 6.65 29.05
C TYR A 415 6.41 6.99 28.84
N ILE A 416 6.83 8.13 29.38
CA ILE A 416 8.15 8.72 29.14
C ILE A 416 8.81 8.96 30.49
N VAL A 417 9.94 8.32 30.74
CA VAL A 417 10.67 8.46 32.01
C VAL A 417 11.98 9.22 31.80
N GLY A 418 12.25 10.16 32.71
CA GLY A 418 13.57 10.75 32.90
C GLY A 418 14.55 9.70 33.43
N LYS A 419 15.84 9.98 33.27
CA LYS A 419 16.93 9.08 33.68
C LYS A 419 16.82 8.64 35.14
#